data_AF-D5DFK7-F1
#
_entry.id   AF-D5DFK7-F1
#
_cell.length_a   1.000
_cell.length_b   1.000
_cell.length_c   1.000
_cell.angle_alpha   90.00
_cell.angle_beta   90.00
_cell.angle_gamma   90.00
#
_symmetry.space_group_name_H-M   'P 1'
#
loop_
_entity.id
_entity.type
_entity.pdbx_description
1 polymer ?
#
loop_
_entity_poly.entity_id
_entity_poly.type
_entity_poly.pdbx_seq_one_letter_code
_entity_poly.pdbx_strand_id
1 'polypeptide(L)'
;MARNNFREYLQGDEVKIKKYFYVLRPVLAAKWIEQHNEFPPLEFPILLEKLLPEGELKEEVSKLLKRKISGDELDLEPRINVINEFLNLEIDRLNKYVRTLSVELDDPTYELDQLFRDTLDEVWN
;
A
#
# COMPACT_ATOMS: atom_id res chain seq x y z
N MET A 1 1.13 -2.08 -8.74
CA MET A 1 1.10 -3.35 -7.98
C MET A 1 -0.29 -3.65 -7.40
N ALA A 2 -0.84 -2.80 -6.53
CA ALA A 2 -2.13 -3.04 -5.85
C ALA A 2 -3.31 -3.38 -6.80
N ARG A 3 -3.47 -2.65 -7.91
CA ARG A 3 -4.55 -2.89 -8.89
C ARG A 3 -4.50 -4.30 -9.51
N ASN A 4 -3.31 -4.79 -9.83
CA ASN A 4 -3.15 -6.13 -10.40
C ASN A 4 -3.48 -7.18 -9.34
N ASN A 5 -2.96 -7.01 -8.12
CA ASN A 5 -3.24 -7.91 -7.00
C ASN A 5 -4.72 -7.94 -6.62
N PHE A 6 -5.43 -6.80 -6.68
CA PHE A 6 -6.87 -6.74 -6.44
C PHE A 6 -7.64 -7.58 -7.46
N ARG A 7 -7.31 -7.42 -8.75
CA ARG A 7 -7.93 -8.18 -9.84
C ARG A 7 -7.60 -9.68 -9.79
N GLU A 8 -6.39 -10.04 -9.39
CA GLU A 8 -5.91 -11.42 -9.39
C GLU A 8 -6.38 -12.21 -8.16
N TYR A 9 -6.41 -11.57 -6.98
CA TYR A 9 -6.60 -12.29 -5.72
C TYR A 9 -7.92 -12.02 -5.01
N LEU A 10 -8.60 -10.91 -5.30
CA LEU A 10 -9.77 -10.48 -4.53
C LEU A 10 -11.09 -10.56 -5.32
N GLN A 11 -11.07 -11.14 -6.53
CA GLN A 11 -12.25 -11.33 -7.38
C GLN A 11 -12.97 -12.67 -7.17
N GLY A 12 -12.32 -13.65 -6.55
CA GLY A 12 -12.91 -14.95 -6.25
C GLY A 12 -13.89 -14.88 -5.06
N ASP A 13 -14.74 -15.91 -4.95
CA ASP A 13 -15.68 -16.05 -3.83
C ASP A 13 -14.96 -16.30 -2.49
N GLU A 14 -13.79 -16.95 -2.56
CA GLU A 14 -12.93 -17.21 -1.42
C GLU A 14 -11.54 -16.60 -1.61
N VAL A 15 -11.04 -15.96 -0.55
CA VAL A 15 -9.82 -15.16 -0.58
C VAL A 15 -8.95 -15.47 0.62
N LYS A 16 -7.67 -15.74 0.37
CA LYS A 16 -6.62 -15.86 1.40
C LYS A 16 -6.46 -14.55 2.17
N ILE A 17 -6.50 -14.59 3.50
CA ILE A 17 -6.26 -13.43 4.39
C ILE A 17 -5.00 -12.66 3.98
N LYS A 18 -3.89 -13.37 3.72
CA LYS A 18 -2.61 -12.76 3.29
C LYS A 18 -2.74 -11.86 2.05
N LYS A 19 -3.63 -12.21 1.12
CA LYS A 19 -3.83 -11.47 -0.13
C LYS A 19 -4.54 -10.14 0.09
N TYR A 20 -5.46 -10.03 1.05
CA TYR A 20 -6.01 -8.73 1.45
C TYR A 20 -4.89 -7.76 1.86
N PHE A 21 -3.92 -8.23 2.65
CA PHE A 21 -2.79 -7.38 3.07
C PHE A 21 -1.82 -7.02 1.94
N TYR A 22 -1.79 -7.77 0.83
CA TYR A 22 -1.02 -7.41 -0.37
C TYR A 22 -1.66 -6.27 -1.16
N VAL A 23 -2.92 -5.93 -0.88
CA VAL A 23 -3.63 -4.81 -1.50
C VAL A 23 -3.85 -3.68 -0.51
N LEU A 24 -4.31 -3.98 0.72
CA LEU A 24 -4.53 -2.99 1.77
C LEU A 24 -3.26 -2.22 2.11
N ARG A 25 -2.11 -2.89 2.27
CA ARG A 25 -0.84 -2.20 2.60
C ARG A 25 -0.46 -1.13 1.57
N PRO A 26 -0.32 -1.45 0.26
CA PRO A 26 0.04 -0.43 -0.72
C PRO A 26 -1.03 0.64 -0.91
N VAL A 27 -2.33 0.31 -0.77
CA VAL A 27 -3.41 1.31 -0.87
C VAL A 27 -3.37 2.30 0.29
N LEU A 28 -3.25 1.81 1.53
CA LEU A 28 -3.15 2.68 2.71
C LEU A 28 -1.84 3.46 2.71
N ALA A 29 -0.72 2.87 2.27
CA ALA A 29 0.54 3.57 2.11
C ALA A 29 0.43 4.74 1.11
N ALA A 30 -0.18 4.51 -0.05
CA ALA A 30 -0.41 5.56 -1.04
C ALA A 30 -1.33 6.68 -0.50
N LYS A 31 -2.39 6.31 0.23
CA LYS A 31 -3.28 7.26 0.91
C LYS A 31 -2.55 8.08 1.98
N TRP A 32 -1.62 7.48 2.71
CA TRP A 32 -0.79 8.19 3.69
C TRP A 32 0.06 9.26 3.01
N ILE A 33 0.79 8.89 1.96
CA ILE A 33 1.66 9.79 1.20
C ILE A 33 0.84 10.95 0.62
N GLU A 34 -0.35 10.67 0.08
CA GLU A 34 -1.26 11.71 -0.39
C GLU A 34 -1.68 12.70 0.72
N GLN A 35 -2.00 12.19 1.92
CA GLN A 35 -2.51 13.04 3.02
C GLN A 35 -1.43 13.80 3.79
N HIS A 36 -0.24 13.21 3.93
CA HIS A 36 0.81 13.72 4.82
C HIS A 36 2.08 14.15 4.07
N ASN A 37 2.21 13.82 2.78
CA ASN A 37 3.42 14.05 1.98
C ASN A 37 4.70 13.50 2.62
N GLU A 38 4.57 12.39 3.36
CA GLU A 38 5.64 11.75 4.13
C GLU A 38 5.63 10.24 3.89
N PHE A 39 6.74 9.58 4.25
CA PHE A 39 6.81 8.12 4.20
C PHE A 39 5.81 7.48 5.17
N PRO A 40 5.08 6.44 4.74
CA PRO A 40 4.13 5.76 5.60
C PRO A 40 4.83 4.99 6.71
N PRO A 41 4.22 4.90 7.91
CA PRO A 41 4.72 4.01 8.96
C PRO A 41 4.73 2.55 8.47
N LEU A 42 5.79 1.81 8.86
CA LEU A 42 5.93 0.38 8.58
C LEU A 42 4.82 -0.46 9.24
N GLU A 43 4.31 0.03 10.36
CA GLU A 43 3.27 -0.63 11.16
C GLU A 43 1.89 -0.45 10.52
N PHE A 44 1.35 -1.54 9.95
CA PHE A 44 -0.01 -1.57 9.43
C PHE A 44 -1.11 -1.15 10.43
N PRO A 45 -1.04 -1.52 11.73
CA PRO A 45 -2.04 -1.05 12.69
C PRO A 45 -2.12 0.48 12.77
N ILE A 46 -0.99 1.19 12.65
CA ILE A 46 -0.97 2.66 12.66
C ILE A 46 -1.71 3.21 11.44
N LEU A 47 -1.45 2.64 10.26
CA LEU A 47 -2.16 3.03 9.03
C LEU A 47 -3.67 2.82 9.15
N LEU A 48 -4.09 1.70 9.74
CA LEU A 48 -5.50 1.38 9.97
C LEU A 48 -6.17 2.42 10.87
N GLU A 49 -5.56 2.70 12.02
CA GLU A 49 -6.10 3.64 13.01
C GLU A 49 -6.17 5.08 12.51
N LYS A 50 -5.20 5.51 11.70
CA LYS A 50 -5.08 6.89 11.23
C LYS A 50 -5.85 7.17 9.95
N LEU A 51 -6.04 6.17 9.08
CA LEU A 51 -6.57 6.40 7.73
C LEU A 51 -7.99 5.88 7.52
N LEU A 52 -8.44 4.88 8.30
CA LEU A 52 -9.81 4.37 8.19
C LEU A 52 -10.69 5.03 9.25
N PRO A 53 -11.85 5.59 8.85
CA PRO A 53 -12.82 6.11 9.81
C PRO A 53 -13.42 4.97 10.64
N GLU A 54 -13.96 5.30 11.81
CA GLU A 54 -14.73 4.35 12.62
C GLU A 54 -15.94 3.82 11.83
N GLY A 55 -16.21 2.53 11.97
CA GLY A 55 -17.32 1.85 11.31
C GLY A 55 -16.96 0.46 10.81
N GLU A 56 -17.88 -0.12 10.04
CA GLU A 56 -17.83 -1.52 9.59
C GLU A 56 -16.52 -1.86 8.87
N LEU A 57 -16.01 -0.97 8.00
CA LEU A 57 -14.75 -1.20 7.30
C LEU A 57 -13.56 -1.37 8.27
N LYS A 58 -13.42 -0.49 9.26
CA LYS A 58 -12.32 -0.54 10.22
C LYS A 58 -12.44 -1.77 11.11
N GLU A 59 -13.65 -2.13 11.50
CA GLU A 59 -13.91 -3.35 12.27
C GLU A 59 -13.51 -4.61 11.49
N GLU A 60 -13.92 -4.74 10.23
CA GLU A 60 -13.59 -5.89 9.39
C GLU A 60 -12.09 -6.02 9.13
N VAL A 61 -11.40 -4.91 8.82
CA VAL A 61 -9.94 -4.93 8.65
C VAL A 61 -9.22 -5.25 9.97
N SER A 62 -9.74 -4.78 11.11
CA SER A 62 -9.22 -5.10 12.44
C SER A 62 -9.38 -6.59 12.78
N LYS A 63 -10.53 -7.19 12.44
CA LYS A 63 -10.77 -8.63 12.61
C LYS A 63 -9.78 -9.44 11.76
N LEU A 64 -9.61 -9.08 10.48
CA LEU A 64 -8.61 -9.72 9.61
C LEU A 64 -7.19 -9.62 10.19
N LEU A 65 -6.83 -8.46 10.75
CA LEU A 65 -5.51 -8.25 11.35
C LEU A 65 -5.29 -9.12 12.59
N LYS A 66 -6.27 -9.18 13.48
CA LYS A 66 -6.20 -10.04 14.68
C LYS A 66 -6.02 -11.51 14.31
N ARG A 67 -6.78 -12.01 13.33
CA ARG A 67 -6.68 -13.39 12.83
C ARG A 67 -5.34 -13.70 12.18
N LYS A 68 -4.82 -12.76 11.38
CA LYS A 68 -3.48 -12.87 10.81
C LYS A 68 -2.41 -12.99 11.90
N ILE A 69 -2.52 -12.23 12.99
CA ILE A 69 -1.56 -12.25 14.10
C ILE A 69 -1.68 -13.55 14.91
N SER A 70 -2.89 -14.09 15.09
CA SER A 70 -3.10 -15.34 15.83
C SER A 70 -2.60 -16.59 15.09
N GLY A 71 -2.04 -16.45 13.88
CA GLY A 71 -1.58 -17.58 13.07
C GLY A 71 -2.73 -18.44 12.54
N ASP A 72 -3.95 -17.92 12.57
CA ASP A 72 -5.15 -18.55 12.03
C ASP A 72 -5.13 -18.39 10.49
N GLU A 73 -4.13 -19.00 9.86
CA GLU A 73 -3.93 -19.06 8.42
C GLU A 73 -4.88 -20.07 7.76
N LEU A 74 -6.10 -20.26 8.29
CA LEU A 74 -7.12 -21.02 7.59
C LEU A 74 -7.44 -20.29 6.28
N ASP A 75 -7.20 -21.03 5.21
CA ASP A 75 -6.58 -20.52 3.99
C ASP A 75 -7.51 -19.70 3.09
N LEU A 76 -8.81 -19.63 3.40
CA LEU A 76 -9.82 -19.09 2.49
C LEU A 76 -10.96 -18.52 3.32
N GLU A 77 -11.24 -17.22 3.14
CA GLU A 77 -12.41 -16.56 3.70
C GLU A 77 -13.37 -16.16 2.58
N PRO A 78 -14.68 -16.16 2.85
CA PRO A 78 -15.63 -15.51 1.95
C PRO A 78 -15.17 -14.09 1.68
N ARG A 79 -15.37 -13.64 0.45
CA ARG A 79 -15.07 -12.28 0.06
C ARG A 79 -15.78 -11.28 1.00
N ILE A 80 -15.00 -10.44 1.68
CA ILE A 80 -15.51 -9.38 2.55
C ILE A 80 -15.85 -8.19 1.65
N ASN A 81 -17.13 -8.05 1.31
CA ASN A 81 -17.58 -7.06 0.32
C ASN A 81 -17.20 -5.64 0.70
N VAL A 82 -17.36 -5.25 1.98
CA VAL A 82 -17.04 -3.91 2.48
C VAL A 82 -15.57 -3.53 2.23
N ILE A 83 -14.64 -4.46 2.45
CA ILE A 83 -13.22 -4.25 2.18
C ILE A 83 -12.95 -4.16 0.68
N ASN A 84 -13.61 -5.01 -0.12
CA ASN A 84 -13.42 -5.03 -1.57
C ASN A 84 -13.93 -3.76 -2.26
N GLU A 85 -15.11 -3.30 -1.87
CA GLU A 85 -15.69 -2.05 -2.37
C GLU A 85 -14.79 -0.86 -2.03
N PHE A 86 -14.33 -0.78 -0.78
CA PHE A 86 -13.37 0.24 -0.36
C PHE A 86 -12.08 0.20 -1.21
N LEU A 87 -11.47 -0.97 -1.36
CA LEU A 87 -10.23 -1.13 -2.13
C LEU A 87 -10.42 -0.74 -3.59
N ASN A 88 -11.55 -1.13 -4.20
CA ASN A 88 -11.85 -0.79 -5.59
C ASN A 88 -11.98 0.73 -5.78
N LEU A 89 -12.77 1.38 -4.91
CA LEU A 89 -12.98 2.83 -4.94
C LEU A 89 -11.68 3.60 -4.68
N GLU A 90 -10.90 3.21 -3.67
CA GLU A 90 -9.66 3.92 -3.34
C GLU A 90 -8.58 3.72 -4.41
N ILE A 91 -8.46 2.53 -5.00
CA ILE A 91 -7.52 2.30 -6.12
C ILE A 91 -7.88 3.22 -7.29
N ASP A 92 -9.16 3.33 -7.65
CA ASP A 92 -9.58 4.21 -8.74
C ASP A 92 -9.39 5.69 -8.41
N ARG A 93 -9.65 6.10 -7.16
CA ARG A 93 -9.42 7.48 -6.69
C ARG A 93 -7.94 7.84 -6.75
N LEU A 94 -7.08 6.99 -6.21
CA LEU A 94 -5.63 7.19 -6.22
C LEU A 94 -5.08 7.22 -7.65
N ASN A 95 -5.57 6.37 -8.56
CA ASN A 95 -5.18 6.41 -9.97
C ASN A 95 -5.55 7.74 -10.64
N LYS A 96 -6.71 8.32 -10.30
CA LYS A 96 -7.10 9.63 -10.80
C LYS A 96 -6.23 10.74 -10.20
N TYR A 97 -5.97 10.69 -8.90
CA TYR A 97 -5.10 11.64 -8.21
C TYR A 97 -3.69 11.67 -8.81
N VAL A 98 -3.07 10.51 -9.02
CA VAL A 98 -1.71 10.43 -9.59
C VAL A 98 -1.64 11.07 -10.99
N ARG A 99 -2.72 11.00 -11.78
CA ARG A 99 -2.76 11.67 -13.09
C ARG A 99 -2.84 13.19 -13.01
N THR A 100 -3.25 13.74 -11.88
CA THR A 100 -3.25 15.20 -11.65
C THR A 100 -1.92 15.72 -11.15
N LEU A 101 -1.01 14.84 -10.72
CA LEU A 101 0.33 15.23 -10.29
C LEU A 101 1.20 15.48 -11.52
N SER A 102 1.61 16.74 -11.71
CA SER A 102 2.73 17.09 -12.57
C SER A 102 4.00 16.99 -11.76
N VAL A 103 4.83 15.98 -12.03
CA VAL A 103 6.16 15.90 -11.43
C VAL A 103 7.15 16.50 -12.42
N GLU A 104 7.66 17.68 -12.10
CA GLU A 104 8.91 18.15 -12.70
C GLU A 104 10.04 17.41 -11.98
N LEU A 105 10.48 16.31 -12.58
CA LEU A 105 11.70 15.64 -12.16
C LEU A 105 12.85 16.34 -12.87
N ASP A 106 13.66 17.08 -12.12
CA ASP A 106 15.03 17.30 -12.56
C ASP A 106 15.70 15.93 -12.63
N ASP A 107 16.48 15.67 -13.69
CA ASP A 107 17.18 14.40 -13.87
C ASP A 107 18.54 14.47 -13.16
N PRO A 108 18.69 13.91 -11.94
CA PRO A 108 19.93 14.06 -11.19
C PRO A 108 20.97 13.02 -11.61
N THR A 109 20.73 12.25 -12.68
CA THR A 109 21.59 11.14 -13.10
C THR A 109 23.03 11.59 -13.26
N TYR A 110 23.25 12.75 -13.89
CA TYR A 110 24.59 13.29 -14.08
C TYR A 110 25.29 13.61 -12.75
N GLU A 111 24.58 14.22 -11.81
CA GLU A 111 25.14 14.63 -10.51
C GLU A 111 25.46 13.42 -9.63
N LEU A 112 24.59 12.40 -9.66
CA LEU A 112 24.80 11.14 -8.97
C LEU A 112 25.95 10.33 -9.57
N ASP A 113 26.07 10.32 -10.90
CA ASP A 113 27.20 9.69 -11.60
C ASP A 113 28.53 10.36 -11.24
N GLN A 114 28.54 11.70 -11.16
CA GLN A 114 29.73 12.44 -10.77
C GLN A 114 30.11 12.14 -9.31
N LEU A 115 29.14 12.18 -8.39
CA LEU A 115 29.36 11.83 -6.99
C LEU A 115 29.96 10.41 -6.85
N PHE A 116 29.41 9.43 -7.57
CA PHE A 116 29.91 8.06 -7.53
C PHE A 116 31.36 7.97 -8.02
N ARG A 117 31.71 8.66 -9.11
CA ARG A 117 33.08 8.69 -9.66
C ARG A 117 34.05 9.35 -8.68
N ASP A 118 33.68 10.50 -8.12
CA ASP A 118 34.51 11.23 -7.16
C ASP A 118 34.79 10.37 -5.91
N THR A 119 33.78 9.61 -5.45
CA THR A 119 33.94 8.71 -4.30
C THR A 119 34.90 7.56 -4.60
N LEU A 120 34.89 7.04 -5.84
CA LEU A 120 35.85 6.01 -6.26
C LEU A 120 37.28 6.56 -6.33
N ASP A 121 37.44 7.77 -6.87
CA ASP A 121 38.73 8.44 -6.96
C ASP A 121 39.31 8.77 -5.57
N GLU A 122 38.47 9.09 -4.57
CA GLU A 122 38.92 9.35 -3.20
C GLU A 122 39.44 8.09 -2.48
N VAL A 123 38.84 6.92 -2.71
CA VAL A 123 39.20 5.67 -2.01
C VAL A 123 40.38 4.95 -2.66
N TRP A 124 40.60 5.16 -3.96
CA TRP A 124 41.64 4.46 -4.74
C TRP A 124 42.86 5.32 -5.12
N ASN A 125 42.92 6.59 -4.69
CA ASN A 125 44.14 7.42 -4.68
C ASN A 125 44.77 7.51 -3.29
#